data_AF-A0A7W7RA74-F1
#
_entry.id   AF-A0A7W7RA74-F1
#
_cell.length_a   1.000
_cell.length_b   1.000
_cell.length_c   1.000
_cell.angle_alpha   90.00
_cell.angle_beta   90.00
_cell.angle_gamma   90.00
#
_symmetry.space_group_name_H-M   'P 1'
#
loop_
_entity.id
_entity.type
_entity.pdbx_description
1 polymer ?
#
loop_
_entity_poly.entity_id
_entity_poly.type
_entity_poly.pdbx_seq_one_letter_code
_entity_poly.pdbx_strand_id
1 'polypeptide(L)'
;MTATTSTPRPPAAKVTWSAQWLCVSCRDGCDAYFDDGTVVDADHDCDQGEGEVSWEGRAECSACGWSLESDFADGDRVEADHDCHADQ
;
A
#
# COMPACT_ATOMS: atom_id res chain seq x y z
N MET A 1 5.79 -11.34 45.48
CA MET A 1 5.43 -11.66 44.08
C MET A 1 5.38 -10.33 43.35
N THR A 2 6.45 -9.97 42.64
CA THR A 2 6.52 -8.73 41.85
C THR A 2 5.81 -8.98 40.52
N ALA A 3 4.70 -8.27 40.30
CA ALA A 3 4.01 -8.27 39.02
C ALA A 3 4.88 -7.54 38.00
N THR A 4 5.36 -8.26 36.99
CA THR A 4 5.98 -7.66 35.81
C THR A 4 4.85 -7.01 35.01
N THR A 5 4.72 -5.69 35.14
CA THR A 5 3.85 -4.89 34.28
C THR A 5 4.42 -4.97 32.87
N SER A 6 3.86 -5.83 32.02
CA SER A 6 4.12 -5.82 30.59
C SER A 6 3.58 -4.49 30.04
N THR A 7 4.47 -3.53 29.81
CA THR A 7 4.16 -2.33 29.04
C THR A 7 3.55 -2.78 27.71
N PRO A 8 2.36 -2.32 27.32
CA PRO A 8 1.85 -2.59 25.97
C PRO A 8 2.84 -1.98 24.98
N ARG A 9 3.40 -2.82 24.10
CA ARG A 9 4.16 -2.36 22.94
C ARG A 9 3.27 -1.36 22.19
N PRO A 10 3.74 -0.15 21.86
CA PRO A 10 2.98 0.74 21.00
C PRO A 10 2.60 -0.02 19.72
N PRO A 11 1.45 0.29 19.10
CA PRO A 11 1.08 -0.36 17.84
C PRO A 11 2.27 -0.20 16.89
N ALA A 12 2.75 -1.32 16.35
CA ALA A 12 3.84 -1.28 15.39
C ALA A 12 3.47 -0.30 14.28
N ALA A 13 4.38 0.62 13.96
CA ALA A 13 4.19 1.57 12.87
C ALA A 13 3.70 0.82 11.63
N LYS A 14 2.51 1.16 11.15
CA LYS A 14 1.89 0.50 10.00
C LYS A 14 2.05 1.41 8.80
N VAL A 15 2.58 0.85 7.72
CA VAL A 15 2.57 1.50 6.41
C VAL A 15 1.32 1.04 5.67
N THR A 16 0.57 2.01 5.16
CA THR A 16 -0.61 1.78 4.33
C THR A 16 -0.43 2.45 2.98
N TRP A 17 -0.93 1.83 1.94
CA TRP A 17 -0.89 2.35 0.58
C TRP A 17 -2.28 2.82 0.14
N SER A 18 -2.30 3.94 -0.56
CA SER A 18 -3.44 4.43 -1.33
C SER A 18 -3.00 4.59 -2.77
N ALA A 19 -3.72 4.00 -3.72
CA ALA A 19 -3.36 4.06 -5.13
C ALA A 19 -4.58 4.36 -6.00
N GLN A 20 -4.36 5.12 -7.07
CA GLN A 20 -5.34 5.25 -8.14
C GLN A 20 -4.89 4.37 -9.29
N TRP A 21 -5.80 3.57 -9.84
CA TRP A 21 -5.51 2.82 -11.05
C TRP A 21 -6.35 3.32 -12.22
N LEU A 22 -5.80 3.16 -13.43
CA LEU A 22 -6.47 3.50 -14.67
C LEU A 22 -6.19 2.41 -15.70
N CYS A 23 -7.24 1.84 -16.28
CA CYS A 23 -7.14 1.03 -17.48
C CYS A 23 -7.01 1.94 -18.70
N VAL A 24 -5.91 1.84 -19.43
CA VAL A 24 -5.65 2.68 -20.61
C VAL A 24 -6.65 2.39 -21.75
N SER A 25 -7.13 1.15 -21.84
CA SER A 25 -8.04 0.68 -22.89
C SER A 25 -9.45 1.23 -22.75
N CYS A 26 -10.09 1.07 -21.60
CA CYS A 26 -11.47 1.49 -21.38
C CYS A 26 -11.60 2.84 -20.67
N ARG A 27 -10.48 3.40 -20.15
CA ARG A 27 -10.44 4.61 -19.32
C ARG A 27 -11.21 4.51 -18.00
N ASP A 28 -11.53 3.29 -17.57
CA ASP A 28 -12.05 3.01 -16.24
C ASP A 28 -10.93 3.04 -15.21
N GLY A 29 -11.26 3.41 -13.98
CA GLY A 29 -10.28 3.55 -12.92
C GLY A 29 -10.94 3.84 -11.58
N CYS A 30 -10.24 3.50 -10.50
CA CYS A 30 -10.73 3.72 -9.15
C CYS A 30 -9.56 3.94 -8.19
N ASP A 31 -9.89 4.40 -6.99
CA ASP A 31 -8.99 4.38 -5.85
C ASP A 31 -9.01 3.01 -5.15
N ALA A 32 -7.85 2.58 -4.67
CA ALA A 32 -7.66 1.38 -3.89
C ALA A 32 -6.80 1.68 -2.66
N TYR A 33 -7.07 0.93 -1.59
CA TYR A 33 -6.30 1.00 -0.35
C TYR A 33 -5.91 -0.40 0.06
N PHE A 34 -4.63 -0.60 0.36
CA PHE A 34 -4.10 -1.89 0.74
C PHE A 34 -2.91 -1.76 1.69
N ASP A 35 -2.55 -2.87 2.30
CA ASP A 35 -1.45 -2.95 3.26
C ASP A 35 -0.11 -3.14 2.54
N ASP A 36 0.96 -2.67 3.16
CA ASP A 36 2.32 -2.89 2.68
C ASP A 36 2.63 -4.39 2.45
N GLY A 37 3.32 -4.71 1.36
CA GLY A 37 3.66 -6.08 0.97
C GLY A 37 2.55 -6.84 0.26
N THR A 38 1.44 -6.18 -0.08
CA THR A 38 0.31 -6.74 -0.84
C THR A 38 0.63 -6.78 -2.33
N VAL A 39 0.13 -7.81 -3.02
CA VAL A 39 0.11 -7.84 -4.50
C VAL A 39 -1.09 -7.04 -4.95
N VAL A 40 -0.86 -6.04 -5.81
CA VAL A 40 -1.94 -5.22 -6.36
C VAL A 40 -2.51 -5.87 -7.60
N ASP A 41 -3.83 -5.89 -7.69
CA ASP A 41 -4.57 -6.42 -8.83
C ASP A 41 -5.88 -5.60 -8.93
N ALA A 42 -6.20 -5.11 -10.12
CA ALA A 42 -7.35 -4.24 -10.30
C ALA A 42 -8.64 -5.05 -10.42
N ASP A 43 -8.53 -6.39 -10.53
CA ASP A 43 -9.60 -7.33 -10.87
C ASP A 43 -10.44 -6.81 -12.07
N HIS A 44 -9.80 -6.02 -12.95
CA HIS A 44 -10.46 -5.29 -14.01
C HIS A 44 -10.38 -6.09 -15.32
N ASP A 45 -11.43 -6.86 -15.58
CA ASP A 45 -11.61 -7.54 -16.86
C ASP A 45 -12.23 -6.56 -17.87
N CYS A 46 -11.40 -6.07 -18.81
CA CYS A 46 -11.88 -5.18 -19.86
C CYS A 46 -12.26 -5.99 -21.12
N ASP A 47 -13.50 -5.83 -21.59
CA ASP A 47 -14.03 -6.54 -22.79
C ASP A 47 -13.26 -6.20 -24.09
N GLN A 48 -12.42 -5.15 -24.05
CA GLN A 48 -11.58 -4.68 -25.16
C GLN A 48 -10.21 -5.38 -25.26
N GLY A 49 -9.91 -6.33 -24.37
CA GLY A 49 -8.68 -7.13 -24.38
C GLY A 49 -7.89 -7.06 -23.07
N GLU A 50 -6.62 -7.48 -23.10
CA GLU A 50 -5.67 -7.29 -21.99
C GLU A 50 -5.35 -5.80 -21.87
N GLY A 51 -6.22 -5.04 -21.19
CA GLY A 51 -6.00 -3.62 -20.96
C GLY A 51 -4.84 -3.43 -20.00
N GLU A 52 -3.80 -2.69 -20.42
CA GLU A 52 -2.73 -2.31 -19.51
C GLU A 52 -3.32 -1.39 -18.42
N VAL A 53 -3.24 -1.87 -17.18
CA VAL A 53 -3.60 -1.10 -15.98
C VAL A 53 -2.32 -0.54 -15.37
N SER A 54 -2.33 0.77 -15.17
CA SER A 54 -1.26 1.48 -14.46
C SER A 54 -1.77 1.95 -13.11
N TRP A 55 -0.91 1.91 -12.11
CA TRP A 55 -1.22 2.35 -10.75
C TRP A 55 -0.32 3.49 -10.33
N GLU A 56 -0.92 4.51 -9.72
CA GLU A 56 -0.24 5.64 -9.10
C GLU A 56 -0.46 5.53 -7.58
N GLY A 57 0.51 4.93 -6.88
CA GLY A 57 0.41 4.66 -5.46
C GLY A 57 1.18 5.61 -4.56
N ARG A 58 0.68 5.77 -3.35
CA ARG A 58 1.30 6.52 -2.27
C ARG A 58 1.25 5.72 -0.96
N ALA A 59 2.42 5.44 -0.40
CA ALA A 59 2.58 4.86 0.91
C ALA A 59 2.63 5.95 1.99
N GLU A 60 2.05 5.69 3.14
CA GLU A 60 2.19 6.52 4.33
C GLU A 60 2.42 5.69 5.59
N CYS A 61 3.39 6.12 6.41
CA CYS A 61 3.64 5.56 7.73
C CYS A 61 2.87 6.35 8.79
N SER A 62 1.94 5.68 9.46
CA SER A 62 1.07 6.32 10.47
C SER A 62 1.82 6.81 11.71
N ALA A 63 3.05 6.36 11.94
CA ALA A 63 3.81 6.65 13.16
C ALA A 63 4.73 7.87 13.02
N CYS A 64 5.41 8.03 11.89
CA CYS A 64 6.38 9.11 11.67
C CYS A 64 5.98 10.11 10.60
N GLY A 65 4.87 9.88 9.88
CA GLY A 65 4.42 10.73 8.78
C GLY A 65 5.28 10.63 7.52
N TRP A 66 6.13 9.59 7.42
CA TRP A 66 6.86 9.30 6.18
C TRP A 66 5.87 8.95 5.05
N SER A 67 6.19 9.36 3.83
CA SER A 67 5.43 8.97 2.65
C SER A 67 6.34 8.70 1.45
N LEU A 68 5.87 7.84 0.55
CA LEU A 68 6.53 7.47 -0.71
C LEU A 68 5.48 7.46 -1.82
N GLU A 69 5.80 8.04 -2.96
CA GLU A 69 5.00 7.94 -4.17
C GLU A 69 5.72 7.00 -5.14
N SER A 70 5.00 6.03 -5.70
CA SER A 70 5.54 5.07 -6.65
C SER A 70 4.46 4.65 -7.64
N ASP A 71 4.83 4.59 -8.91
CA ASP A 71 4.05 3.90 -9.93
C ASP A 71 4.35 2.39 -9.91
N PHE A 72 3.35 1.59 -10.26
CA PHE A 72 3.49 0.14 -10.42
C PHE A 72 2.51 -0.40 -11.47
N ALA A 73 2.84 -1.59 -11.98
CA ALA A 73 2.01 -2.32 -12.92
C ALA A 73 1.00 -3.20 -12.18
N ASP A 74 -0.05 -3.59 -12.88
CA ASP A 74 -0.99 -4.59 -12.40
C ASP A 74 -0.30 -5.95 -12.16
N GLY A 75 -0.66 -6.60 -11.06
CA GLY A 75 -0.02 -7.84 -10.58
C GLY A 75 1.31 -7.64 -9.86
N ASP A 76 1.80 -6.40 -9.70
CA ASP A 76 3.08 -6.14 -9.02
C ASP A 76 2.94 -6.25 -7.49
N ARG A 77 4.07 -6.55 -6.82
CA ARG A 77 4.12 -6.61 -5.36
C ARG A 77 4.73 -5.33 -4.82
N VAL A 78 3.91 -4.57 -4.11
CA VAL A 78 4.32 -3.26 -3.60
C VAL A 78 4.83 -3.36 -2.17
N GLU A 79 6.05 -2.85 -1.98
CA GLU A 79 6.76 -2.79 -0.70
C GLU A 79 7.36 -1.40 -0.52
N ALA A 80 7.06 -0.77 0.60
CA ALA A 80 7.56 0.56 0.95
C ALA A 80 8.99 0.51 1.51
N ASP A 81 9.46 -0.68 1.89
CA ASP A 81 10.75 -0.95 2.55
C ASP A 81 11.05 0.02 3.72
N HIS A 82 10.00 0.55 4.35
CA HIS A 82 10.13 1.58 5.36
C HIS A 82 10.29 0.95 6.74
N ASP A 83 11.53 0.97 7.25
CA ASP A 83 11.81 0.60 8.63
C ASP A 83 11.60 1.80 9.57
N CYS A 84 10.44 1.84 10.21
CA CYS A 84 10.09 2.93 11.11
C CYS A 84 10.87 2.83 12.43
N HIS A 85 11.80 3.76 12.64
CA HIS A 85 12.57 3.89 13.89
C HIS A 85 11.87 4.77 14.95
N ALA A 86 10.56 5.02 14.86
CA ALA A 86 9.82 5.85 15.82
C ALA A 86 9.73 5.24 17.25
N ASP A 87 10.36 4.09 17.46
CA ASP A 87 10.52 3.41 18.75
C ASP A 87 11.95 3.52 19.35
N GLN A 88 12.83 4.42 18.89
CA GLN A 88 14.13 4.70 19.53
C GLN A 88 14.07 5.82 20.59
#